data_AF-A0A843K2X9-F1
#
_entry.id   AF-A0A843K2X9-F1
#
_cell.length_a   1.000
_cell.length_b   1.000
_cell.length_c   1.000
_cell.angle_alpha   90.00
_cell.angle_beta   90.00
_cell.angle_gamma   90.00
#
_symmetry.space_group_name_H-M   'P 1'
#
loop_
_entity.id
_entity.type
_entity.pdbx_description
1 polymer ?
#
loop_
_entity_poly.entity_id
_entity_poly.type
_entity_poly.pdbx_seq_one_letter_code
_entity_poly.pdbx_strand_id
1 'polypeptide(L)'
;MDLDVQSYSLGHLGIVAGIFDTLKICEVIDEVMPKKGSKNLPNSTIIKAMILNGLGFTHRRLYLFPNFFMNIPTEKLFGEGIDPSDLNDDVVGRTLDAIYKYGATELLPRTSAYLANMKMMHQMPRIQSG
;
A
#
# COMPACT_ATOMS: atom_id res chain seq x y z
N MET A 1 -26.50 -15.41 18.92
CA MET A 1 -25.17 -15.42 18.28
C MET A 1 -24.50 -14.17 18.77
N ASP A 2 -23.69 -14.28 19.81
CA ASP A 2 -23.00 -13.13 20.38
C ASP A 2 -22.00 -12.64 19.33
N LEU A 3 -22.20 -11.41 18.86
CA LEU A 3 -21.24 -10.74 17.99
C LEU A 3 -20.03 -10.40 18.86
N ASP A 4 -18.94 -11.15 18.69
CA ASP A 4 -17.67 -10.82 19.31
C ASP A 4 -17.12 -9.54 18.66
N VAL A 5 -17.32 -8.40 19.33
CA VAL A 5 -16.90 -7.09 18.83
C VAL A 5 -15.46 -6.84 19.29
N GLN A 6 -14.52 -7.00 18.37
CA GLN A 6 -13.10 -6.68 18.58
C GLN A 6 -12.83 -5.22 18.16
N SER A 7 -12.20 -4.45 19.05
CA SER A 7 -11.80 -3.05 18.80
C SER A 7 -10.29 -2.93 18.65
N TYR A 8 -9.84 -2.20 17.63
CA TYR A 8 -8.43 -2.00 17.33
C TYR A 8 -8.11 -0.51 17.19
N SER A 9 -6.99 -0.07 17.75
CA SER A 9 -6.46 1.28 17.51
C SER A 9 -5.49 1.26 16.34
N LEU A 10 -5.85 1.94 15.25
CA LEU A 10 -4.98 2.10 14.07
C LEU A 10 -4.11 3.36 14.13
N GLY A 11 -4.39 4.28 15.07
CA GLY A 11 -3.68 5.54 15.20
C GLY A 11 -3.51 6.30 13.88
N HIS A 12 -2.33 6.88 13.66
CA HIS A 12 -1.99 7.59 12.44
C HIS A 12 -1.80 6.65 11.22
N LEU A 13 -1.51 5.36 11.45
CA LEU A 13 -1.31 4.38 10.38
C LEU A 13 -2.60 4.15 9.59
N GLY A 14 -3.74 4.13 10.28
CA GLY A 14 -5.05 4.03 9.63
C GLY A 14 -5.34 5.20 8.69
N ILE A 15 -4.93 6.42 9.06
CA ILE A 15 -5.11 7.62 8.22
C ILE A 15 -4.26 7.51 6.96
N VAL A 16 -2.97 7.19 7.12
CA VAL A 16 -2.05 7.04 5.98
C VAL A 16 -2.50 5.90 5.06
N ALA A 17 -2.91 4.76 5.63
CA ALA A 17 -3.43 3.63 4.88
C ALA A 17 -4.70 4.00 4.10
N GLY A 18 -5.64 4.69 4.74
CA GLY A 18 -6.88 5.14 4.10
C GLY A 18 -6.63 6.14 2.97
N ILE A 19 -5.66 7.06 3.13
CA ILE A 19 -5.26 7.98 2.05
C ILE A 19 -4.66 7.19 0.88
N PHE A 20 -3.76 6.24 1.16
CA PHE A 20 -3.15 5.40 0.13
C PHE A 20 -4.19 4.65 -0.71
N ASP A 21 -5.20 4.08 -0.04
CA ASP A 21 -6.30 3.35 -0.68
C ASP A 21 -7.25 4.30 -1.45
N THR A 22 -7.61 5.44 -0.85
CA THR A 22 -8.50 6.45 -1.48
C THR A 22 -7.88 7.03 -2.76
N LEU A 23 -6.56 7.19 -2.76
CA LEU A 23 -5.81 7.66 -3.92
C LEU A 23 -5.56 6.55 -4.96
N LYS A 24 -6.04 5.33 -4.72
CA LYS A 24 -5.88 4.18 -5.65
C LYS A 24 -4.42 3.94 -6.05
N ILE A 25 -3.48 4.24 -5.14
CA ILE A 25 -2.04 4.12 -5.42
C ILE A 25 -1.69 2.66 -5.69
N CYS A 26 -2.40 1.71 -5.06
CA CYS A 26 -2.24 0.28 -5.33
C CYS A 26 -2.41 -0.07 -6.81
N GLU A 27 -3.47 0.45 -7.44
CA GLU A 27 -3.82 0.13 -8.82
C GLU A 27 -2.69 0.55 -9.78
N VAL A 28 -2.15 1.76 -9.57
CA VAL A 28 -1.04 2.28 -10.38
C VAL A 28 0.21 1.44 -10.21
N ILE A 29 0.56 1.09 -8.96
CA ILE A 29 1.76 0.31 -8.66
C ILE A 29 1.67 -1.08 -9.31
N ASP A 30 0.55 -1.77 -9.13
CA ASP A 30 0.41 -3.13 -9.64
C ASP A 30 0.24 -3.17 -11.17
N GLU A 31 -0.20 -2.07 -11.80
CA GLU A 31 -0.18 -1.91 -13.26
C GLU A 31 1.25 -1.83 -13.80
N VAL A 32 2.10 -1.01 -13.18
CA VAL A 32 3.45 -0.72 -13.71
C VAL A 32 4.51 -1.70 -13.24
N MET A 33 4.31 -2.31 -12.08
CA MET A 33 5.17 -3.34 -11.49
C MET A 33 4.32 -4.55 -11.11
N PRO A 34 3.69 -5.23 -12.08
CA PRO A 34 2.87 -6.39 -11.79
C PRO A 34 3.73 -7.49 -11.20
N LYS A 35 3.15 -8.18 -10.21
CA LYS A 35 3.84 -9.24 -9.53
C LYS A 35 3.95 -10.49 -10.39
N LYS A 36 5.12 -11.15 -10.33
CA LYS A 36 5.34 -12.46 -10.95
C LYS A 36 5.16 -13.57 -9.91
N GLY A 37 4.12 -14.40 -10.08
CA GLY A 37 3.84 -15.58 -9.24
C GLY A 37 2.76 -15.36 -8.19
N SER A 38 1.99 -16.42 -7.88
CA SER A 38 0.76 -16.36 -7.08
C SER A 38 0.95 -16.39 -5.56
N LYS A 39 2.14 -16.76 -5.06
CA LYS A 39 2.34 -17.07 -3.64
C LYS A 39 2.75 -15.90 -2.74
N ASN A 40 2.91 -14.70 -3.29
CA ASN A 40 3.47 -13.59 -2.53
C ASN A 40 2.58 -12.32 -2.69
N LEU A 41 2.53 -11.48 -1.66
CA LEU A 41 1.71 -10.24 -1.61
C LEU A 41 1.99 -9.25 -2.75
N PRO A 42 1.01 -8.52 -3.32
CA PRO A 42 1.24 -7.50 -4.34
C PRO A 42 2.34 -6.50 -3.98
N ASN A 43 3.03 -5.96 -4.99
CA ASN A 43 4.09 -4.96 -4.76
C ASN A 43 3.49 -3.69 -4.11
N SER A 44 2.26 -3.34 -4.46
CA SER A 44 1.50 -2.27 -3.82
C SER A 44 1.35 -2.46 -2.30
N THR A 45 1.01 -3.67 -1.86
CA THR A 45 0.86 -4.02 -0.44
C THR A 45 2.18 -3.84 0.32
N ILE A 46 3.29 -4.31 -0.25
CA ILE A 46 4.61 -4.16 0.36
C ILE A 46 5.04 -2.69 0.41
N ILE A 47 4.79 -1.92 -0.67
CA ILE A 47 5.08 -0.48 -0.70
C ILE A 47 4.22 0.27 0.33
N LYS A 48 2.94 -0.07 0.48
CA LYS A 48 2.07 0.49 1.53
C LYS A 48 2.67 0.22 2.91
N ALA A 49 3.11 -1.00 3.17
CA ALA A 49 3.76 -1.37 4.43
C ALA A 49 5.07 -0.58 4.66
N MET A 50 5.88 -0.36 3.62
CA MET A 50 7.08 0.50 3.67
C MET A 50 6.76 1.96 3.97
N ILE A 51 5.68 2.51 3.41
CA ILE A 51 5.23 3.86 3.70
C ILE A 51 4.75 3.98 5.15
N LEU A 52 3.94 3.02 5.62
CA LEU A 52 3.47 3.00 7.00
C LEU A 52 4.61 2.85 8.00
N ASN A 53 5.60 2.01 7.69
CA ASN A 53 6.80 1.88 8.49
C ASN A 53 7.65 3.17 8.50
N GLY A 54 7.87 3.78 7.33
CA GLY A 54 8.69 4.98 7.18
C GLY A 54 8.06 6.25 7.76
N LEU A 55 6.73 6.34 7.75
CA LEU A 55 5.99 7.46 8.36
C LEU A 55 5.65 7.22 9.84
N GLY A 56 5.67 5.96 10.28
CA GLY A 56 5.30 5.58 11.64
C GLY A 56 6.40 5.80 12.68
N PHE A 57 7.68 5.79 12.29
CA PHE A 57 8.82 5.97 13.21
C PHE A 57 10.04 6.59 12.54
N THR A 58 10.51 7.73 13.07
CA THR A 58 11.66 8.49 12.53
C THR A 58 13.04 7.95 12.92
N HIS A 59 13.16 6.85 13.70
CA HIS A 59 14.42 6.47 14.34
C HIS A 59 14.86 4.99 14.27
N ARG A 60 14.26 4.13 13.43
CA ARG A 60 14.78 2.76 13.23
C ARG A 60 14.95 2.42 11.75
N ARG A 61 16.07 1.76 11.40
CA ARG A 61 16.39 1.38 10.01
C ARG A 61 15.49 0.22 9.55
N LEU A 62 15.35 0.05 8.23
CA LEU A 62 14.44 -0.89 7.54
C LEU A 62 14.51 -2.38 7.97
N TYR A 63 15.51 -2.83 8.72
CA TYR A 63 15.69 -4.23 9.18
C TYR A 63 14.75 -4.67 10.32
N LEU A 64 13.81 -3.81 10.72
CA LEU A 64 12.79 -4.13 11.73
C LEU A 64 11.40 -4.25 11.12
N PHE A 65 11.34 -4.53 9.81
CA PHE A 65 10.11 -4.50 9.03
C PHE A 65 9.03 -5.47 9.55
N PRO A 66 9.29 -6.77 9.83
CA PRO A 66 8.26 -7.62 10.43
C PRO A 66 7.93 -7.22 11.88
N ASN A 67 8.95 -6.80 12.63
CA ASN A 67 8.81 -6.45 14.04
C ASN A 67 7.93 -5.21 14.27
N PHE A 68 7.91 -4.28 13.31
CA PHE A 68 7.01 -3.14 13.36
C PHE A 68 5.54 -3.57 13.38
N PHE A 69 5.19 -4.64 12.66
CA PHE A 69 3.81 -5.09 12.51
C PHE A 69 3.31 -6.05 13.59
N MET A 70 4.17 -6.56 14.49
CA MET A 70 3.78 -7.57 15.49
C MET A 70 2.61 -7.17 16.40
N ASN A 71 2.46 -5.88 16.70
CA ASN A 71 1.37 -5.34 17.53
C ASN A 71 0.41 -4.45 16.73
N ILE A 72 0.45 -4.54 15.41
CA ILE A 72 -0.40 -3.77 14.50
C ILE A 72 -1.44 -4.74 13.91
N PRO A 73 -2.73 -4.35 13.83
CA PRO A 73 -3.74 -5.16 13.17
C PRO A 73 -3.53 -5.12 11.64
N THR A 74 -2.61 -5.96 11.15
CA THR A 74 -2.20 -6.04 9.74
C THR A 74 -3.38 -6.29 8.81
N GLU A 75 -4.31 -7.16 9.20
CA GLU A 75 -5.49 -7.45 8.38
C GLU A 75 -6.35 -6.20 8.11
N LYS A 76 -6.43 -5.28 9.08
CA LYS A 76 -7.20 -4.03 8.93
C LYS A 76 -6.50 -3.02 8.04
N LEU A 77 -5.19 -3.12 7.86
CA LEU A 77 -4.39 -2.18 7.07
C LEU A 77 -4.10 -2.70 5.66
N PHE A 78 -3.97 -4.01 5.49
CA PHE A 78 -3.45 -4.61 4.26
C PHE A 78 -4.44 -5.55 3.57
N GLY A 79 -5.45 -6.07 4.29
CA GLY A 79 -6.41 -7.04 3.78
C GLY A 79 -6.45 -8.33 4.61
N GLU A 80 -7.55 -9.06 4.48
CA GLU A 80 -7.81 -10.31 5.21
C GLU A 80 -6.69 -11.35 5.01
N GLY A 81 -6.31 -12.03 6.09
CA GLY A 81 -5.32 -13.13 6.06
C GLY A 81 -3.86 -12.68 5.93
N ILE A 82 -3.56 -11.38 6.01
CA ILE A 82 -2.18 -10.88 6.00
C ILE A 82 -1.64 -10.82 7.42
N ASP A 83 -0.62 -11.61 7.70
CA ASP A 83 0.08 -11.69 8.98
C ASP A 83 1.38 -10.87 8.96
N PRO A 84 1.89 -10.36 10.10
CA PRO A 84 3.19 -9.69 10.15
C PRO A 84 4.35 -10.49 9.53
N SER A 85 4.31 -11.83 9.57
CA SER A 85 5.34 -12.69 8.96
C SER A 85 5.35 -12.67 7.42
N ASP A 86 4.24 -12.30 6.79
CA ASP A 86 4.16 -12.09 5.34
C ASP A 86 4.91 -10.80 4.91
N LEU A 87 5.14 -9.89 5.85
CA LEU A 87 5.84 -8.62 5.69
C LEU A 87 7.30 -8.77 6.15
N ASN A 88 8.08 -9.55 5.41
CA ASN A 88 9.47 -9.87 5.73
C ASN A 88 10.52 -9.29 4.74
N ASP A 89 11.79 -9.36 5.13
CA ASP A 89 12.90 -8.75 4.38
C ASP A 89 13.03 -9.29 2.94
N ASP A 90 12.65 -10.55 2.69
CA ASP A 90 12.71 -11.13 1.35
C ASP A 90 11.65 -10.53 0.42
N VAL A 91 10.40 -10.34 0.88
CA VAL A 91 9.39 -9.66 0.07
C VAL A 91 9.69 -8.17 -0.11
N VAL A 92 10.29 -7.52 0.89
CA VAL A 92 10.76 -6.13 0.81
C VAL A 92 11.88 -6.01 -0.22
N GLY A 93 12.91 -6.85 -0.14
CA GLY A 93 14.03 -6.86 -1.08
C GLY A 93 13.57 -7.07 -2.52
N ARG A 94 12.68 -8.04 -2.75
CA ARG A 94 12.11 -8.29 -4.09
C ARG A 94 11.28 -7.12 -4.62
N THR A 95 10.62 -6.39 -3.74
CA THR A 95 9.86 -5.19 -4.12
C THR A 95 10.79 -4.02 -4.45
N LEU A 96 11.87 -3.84 -3.68
CA LEU A 96 12.92 -2.86 -3.98
C LEU A 96 13.61 -3.16 -5.32
N ASP A 97 13.87 -4.42 -5.63
CA ASP A 97 14.39 -4.83 -6.94
C ASP A 97 13.43 -4.49 -8.09
N ALA A 98 12.12 -4.64 -7.86
CA ALA A 98 11.11 -4.26 -8.85
C ALA A 98 11.09 -2.74 -9.09
N ILE A 99 11.15 -1.96 -8.01
CA ILE A 99 11.26 -0.48 -8.07
C ILE A 99 12.53 -0.08 -8.82
N TYR A 100 13.66 -0.71 -8.52
CA TYR A 100 14.93 -0.44 -9.20
C TYR A 100 14.86 -0.75 -10.69
N LYS A 101 14.27 -1.88 -11.09
CA LYS A 101 14.10 -2.28 -12.50
C LYS A 101 13.17 -1.35 -13.28
N TYR A 102 12.11 -0.87 -12.65
CA TYR A 102 11.18 0.07 -13.28
C TYR A 102 11.75 1.50 -13.36
N GLY A 103 12.49 1.91 -12.33
CA GLY A 103 13.02 3.26 -12.17
C GLY A 103 12.24 4.05 -11.13
N ALA A 104 12.87 4.30 -9.97
CA ALA A 104 12.24 5.05 -8.88
C ALA A 104 11.81 6.48 -9.29
N THR A 105 12.60 7.13 -10.15
CA THR A 105 12.34 8.46 -10.69
C THR A 105 11.11 8.50 -11.60
N GLU A 106 10.75 7.39 -12.24
CA GLU A 106 9.59 7.29 -13.14
C GLU A 106 8.29 6.92 -12.38
N LEU A 107 8.42 6.19 -11.27
CA LEU A 107 7.28 5.72 -10.49
C LEU A 107 6.49 6.87 -9.84
N LEU A 108 7.20 7.87 -9.33
CA LEU A 108 6.59 8.98 -8.59
C LEU A 108 5.82 9.97 -9.49
N PRO A 109 6.35 10.38 -10.67
CA PRO A 109 5.57 11.12 -11.67
C PRO A 109 4.39 10.32 -12.22
N ARG A 110 4.52 9.01 -12.43
CA ARG A 110 3.42 8.16 -12.94
C ARG A 110 2.22 8.12 -11.99
N THR A 111 2.48 7.94 -10.69
CA THR A 111 1.41 7.99 -9.67
C THR A 111 0.77 9.38 -9.60
N SER A 112 1.57 10.44 -9.72
CA SER A 112 1.08 11.83 -9.76
C SER A 112 0.22 12.13 -10.98
N ALA A 113 0.63 11.68 -12.17
CA ALA A 113 -0.11 11.86 -13.42
C ALA A 113 -1.43 11.08 -13.42
N TYR A 114 -1.44 9.85 -12.89
CA TYR A 114 -2.67 9.08 -12.71
C TYR A 114 -3.68 9.83 -11.83
N LEU A 115 -3.23 10.38 -10.69
CA LEU A 115 -4.09 11.15 -9.80
C LEU A 115 -4.65 12.42 -10.45
N ALA A 116 -3.86 13.12 -11.25
CA ALA A 116 -4.32 14.26 -12.02
C ALA A 116 -5.43 13.86 -13.01
N ASN A 117 -5.25 12.76 -13.74
CA ASN A 117 -6.24 12.23 -14.68
C ASN A 117 -7.52 11.77 -13.98
N MET A 118 -7.41 11.15 -12.81
CA MET A 118 -8.56 10.75 -11.99
C MET A 118 -9.40 11.95 -11.55
N LYS A 119 -8.76 13.04 -11.11
CA LYS A 119 -9.44 14.29 -10.74
C LYS A 119 -10.12 14.98 -11.93
N MET A 120 -9.55 14.87 -13.14
CA MET A 120 -10.17 15.40 -14.35
C MET A 120 -11.43 14.62 -14.73
N MET A 121 -11.42 13.29 -14.64
CA MET A 121 -12.60 12.46 -14.96
C MET A 121 -13.80 12.73 -14.04
N HIS A 122 -13.57 13.04 -12.76
CA HIS A 122 -14.65 13.42 -11.83
C HIS A 122 -15.24 14.82 -12.06
N GLN A 123 -14.56 15.67 -12.85
CA GLN A 123 -15.01 17.03 -13.18
C GLN A 123 -15.65 17.14 -14.56
N MET A 124 -15.68 16.06 -15.36
CA MET A 124 -16.35 16.09 -16.67
C MET A 124 -17.88 16.12 -16.47
N PRO A 125 -18.60 17.12 -16.99
CA PRO A 125 -20.06 17.10 -16.98
C PRO A 125 -20.54 15.87 -17.75
N ARG A 126 -21.43 15.08 -17.12
CA ARG A 126 -22.09 13.97 -17.82
C ARG A 126 -22.92 14.58 -18.95
N ILE A 127 -22.41 14.48 -20.17
CA ILE A 127 -23.17 14.79 -21.37
C ILE A 127 -24.27 13.73 -21.45
N GLN A 128 -25.48 14.09 -21.03
CA GLN A 128 -26.66 13.28 -21.30
C GLN A 128 -26.94 13.42 -22.80
N SER A 129 -26.53 12.41 -23.58
CA SER A 129 -27.04 12.20 -24.93
C SER A 129 -28.52 11.83 -24.82
N GLY A 130 -29.37 12.61 -25.50
CA GLY A 130 -30.83 12.51 -25.48
C GLY A 130 -31.43 11.35 -26.28
#